data_AF-A0A0U2YVT0-F1
#
_entry.id   AF-A0A0U2YVT0-F1
#
_cell.length_a   1.000
_cell.length_b   1.000
_cell.length_c   1.000
_cell.angle_alpha   90.00
_cell.angle_beta   90.00
_cell.angle_gamma   90.00
#
_symmetry.space_group_name_H-M   'P 1'
#
loop_
_entity.id
_entity.type
_entity.pdbx_description
1 polymer ?
#
loop_
_entity_poly.entity_id
_entity_poly.type
_entity_poly.pdbx_seq_one_letter_code
_entity_poly.pdbx_strand_id
1 'polypeptide(L)' 'MTARRSTDTPMMMTVTAGRTTLGFILRRGDNVFGAFDRAERSLGVFKDQRSAADAISGEVVR' A
#
# COMPACT_ATOMS: atom_id res chain seq x y z
N MET A 1 -4.74 27.51 -18.29
CA MET A 1 -4.97 26.06 -18.05
C MET A 1 -4.56 25.76 -16.62
N THR A 2 -5.51 25.74 -15.69
CA THR A 2 -5.22 25.53 -14.27
C THR A 2 -5.16 24.03 -14.03
N ALA A 3 -3.95 23.48 -13.81
CA ALA A 3 -3.80 22.10 -13.38
C ALA A 3 -4.45 21.95 -12.01
N ARG A 4 -5.64 21.35 -11.96
CA ARG A 4 -6.29 20.90 -10.73
C ARG A 4 -5.46 19.71 -10.24
N ARG A 5 -4.36 19.98 -9.52
CA ARG A 5 -3.69 18.95 -8.71
C ARG A 5 -4.72 18.54 -7.67
N SER A 6 -5.38 17.40 -7.88
CA SER A 6 -6.15 16.77 -6.82
C SER A 6 -5.23 16.65 -5.61
N THR A 7 -5.54 17.37 -4.54
CA THR A 7 -4.96 17.18 -3.20
C THR A 7 -5.47 15.86 -2.65
N ASP A 8 -5.20 14.77 -3.38
CA ASP A 8 -5.44 13.42 -2.90
C ASP A 8 -4.30 13.13 -1.94
N THR A 9 -4.51 13.50 -0.68
CA THR A 9 -3.56 13.19 0.40
C THR A 9 -3.32 11.69 0.35
N PRO A 10 -2.08 11.23 0.13
CA PRO A 10 -1.82 9.80 0.02
C PRO A 10 -2.25 9.12 1.32
N MET A 11 -3.18 8.18 1.21
CA MET A 11 -3.70 7.46 2.36
C MET A 11 -2.76 6.32 2.69
N MET A 12 -2.22 6.33 3.91
CA MET A 12 -1.40 5.23 4.43
C MET A 12 -2.26 4.34 5.31
N MET A 13 -2.18 3.03 5.08
CA MET A 13 -2.86 2.01 5.86
C MET A 13 -1.84 1.03 6.41
N THR A 14 -1.90 0.75 7.71
CA THR A 14 -1.02 -0.22 8.36
C THR A 14 -1.59 -1.62 8.20
N VAL A 15 -0.75 -2.57 7.79
CA VAL A 15 -1.10 -4.00 7.75
C VAL A 15 -0.58 -4.66 9.02
N THR A 16 -1.47 -5.30 9.77
CA THR A 16 -1.18 -5.92 11.06
C THR A 16 -1.63 -7.38 11.10
N ALA A 17 -0.80 -8.26 11.66
CA ALA A 17 -1.21 -9.58 12.11
C ALA A 17 -1.32 -9.58 13.64
N GLY A 18 -2.55 -9.52 14.16
CA GLY A 18 -2.79 -9.33 15.59
C GLY A 18 -2.23 -7.99 16.07
N ARG A 19 -1.23 -8.04 16.96
CA ARG A 19 -0.53 -6.85 17.50
C ARG A 19 0.74 -6.49 16.74
N THR A 20 1.12 -7.27 15.74
CA THR A 20 2.37 -7.09 15.00
C THR A 20 2.11 -6.33 13.71
N THR A 21 2.76 -5.19 13.53
CA THR A 21 2.81 -4.50 12.23
C THR A 21 3.69 -5.27 11.26
N LEU A 22 3.10 -5.68 10.14
CA LEU A 22 3.79 -6.37 9.06
C LEU A 22 4.33 -5.39 8.01
N GLY A 23 3.62 -4.29 7.78
CA GLY A 23 4.01 -3.28 6.80
C GLY A 23 2.93 -2.24 6.57
N PHE A 24 3.02 -1.54 5.43
CA PHE A 24 2.21 -0.38 5.11
C PHE A 24 1.78 -0.40 3.65
N ILE A 25 0.54 0.01 3.39
CA ILE A 25 0.01 0.28 2.05
C ILE A 25 -0.10 1.79 1.87
N LEU A 26 0.46 2.30 0.80
CA LEU A 26 0.34 3.70 0.40
C LEU A 26 -0.52 3.81 -0.85
N ARG A 27 -1.71 4.40 -0.73
CA ARG A 27 -2.54 4.72 -1.89
C ARG A 27 -2.03 6.01 -2.54
N ARG A 28 -1.79 5.95 -3.86
CA ARG A 28 -1.43 7.11 -4.69
C ARG A 28 -2.45 7.28 -5.81
N GLY A 29 -3.35 8.24 -5.68
CA GLY A 29 -4.45 8.42 -6.63
C GLY A 29 -5.47 7.29 -6.56
N ASP A 30 -6.19 7.05 -7.67
CA ASP A 30 -7.41 6.24 -7.61
C ASP A 30 -7.19 4.73 -7.55
N ASN A 31 -6.15 4.20 -8.22
CA ASN A 31 -5.98 2.75 -8.41
C ASN A 31 -4.52 2.28 -8.30
N VAL A 32 -3.70 2.99 -7.50
CA VAL A 32 -2.28 2.64 -7.32
C VAL A 32 -1.99 2.48 -5.84
N PHE A 33 -1.57 1.27 -5.45
CA PHE A 33 -1.28 0.90 -4.07
C PHE A 33 0.16 0.42 -3.96
N GLY A 34 1.02 1.22 -3.32
CA GLY A 34 2.38 0.78 -2.98
C GLY A 34 2.36 -0.08 -1.72
N ALA A 35 3.03 -1.22 -1.74
CA ALA A 35 3.22 -2.07 -0.57
C ALA A 35 4.63 -1.89 -0.02
N PHE A 36 4.76 -1.76 1.30
CA PHE A 36 6.02 -1.57 1.99
C PHE A 36 6.10 -2.51 3.18
N ASP A 37 7.26 -3.11 3.43
CA ASP A 37 7.49 -3.90 4.64
C ASP A 37 7.68 -3.00 5.87
N ARG A 38 7.83 -3.61 7.05
CA ARG A 38 8.09 -2.90 8.31
C ARG A 38 9.36 -2.04 8.29
N ALA A 39 10.33 -2.36 7.44
CA ALA A 39 11.55 -1.59 7.25
C ALA A 39 11.40 -0.52 6.14
N GLU A 40 10.16 -0.22 5.74
CA GLU A 40 9.81 0.74 4.70
C GLU A 40 10.38 0.40 3.31
N ARG A 41 10.77 -0.87 3.10
CA ARG A 41 11.23 -1.33 1.80
C ARG A 41 10.03 -1.62 0.91
N SER A 42 10.05 -1.06 -0.30
CA SER A 42 9.02 -1.31 -1.30
C SER A 42 8.99 -2.79 -1.68
N LEU A 43 7.82 -3.41 -1.57
CA LEU A 43 7.52 -4.76 -2.05
C LEU A 43 6.90 -4.74 -3.46
N GLY A 44 6.49 -3.56 -3.94
CA GLY A 44 5.92 -3.39 -5.26
C GLY A 44 4.76 -2.41 -5.29
N VAL A 45 4.17 -2.26 -6.48
CA VAL A 45 2.98 -1.45 -6.74
C VAL A 45 1.90 -2.35 -7.30
N PHE A 46 0.70 -2.21 -6.75
CA PHE A 46 -0.44 -3.08 -7.00
C PHE A 46 -1.64 -2.27 -7.47
N LYS A 47 -2.53 -2.92 -8.25
CA LYS A 47 -3.76 -2.33 -8.79
C LYS A 47 -4.88 -2.21 -7.74
N ASP A 48 -4.78 -2.98 -6.67
CA ASP A 48 -5.77 -3.03 -5.60
C ASP A 48 -5.11 -3.24 -4.24
N GLN A 49 -5.80 -2.82 -3.18
CA GLN A 49 -5.33 -2.89 -1.80
C GLN A 49 -5.12 -4.32 -1.32
N ARG A 50 -5.92 -5.27 -1.79
CA ARG A 50 -5.84 -6.68 -1.36
C ARG A 50 -4.52 -7.30 -1.80
N SER A 51 -4.17 -7.15 -3.09
CA SER A 51 -2.90 -7.64 -3.62
C SER A 51 -1.69 -7.02 -2.91
N ALA A 52 -1.77 -5.74 -2.53
CA ALA A 52 -0.75 -5.10 -1.72
C ALA A 52 -0.67 -5.67 -0.29
N ALA A 53 -1.81 -5.97 0.34
CA ALA A 53 -1.87 -6.59 1.66
C ALA A 53 -1.31 -8.02 1.63
N ASP A 54 -1.64 -8.82 0.62
CA ASP A 54 -1.17 -10.20 0.43
C ASP A 54 0.36 -10.23 0.26
N ALA A 55 0.92 -9.26 -0.47
CA ALA A 55 2.37 -9.10 -0.60
C ALA A 55 3.05 -8.78 0.75
N ILE A 56 2.39 -8.00 1.62
CA ILE A 56 2.91 -7.63 2.94
C ILE A 56 2.77 -8.78 3.94
N SER A 57 1.68 -9.54 3.88
CA SER A 57 1.45 -10.69 4.76
C SER A 57 2.33 -11.89 4.42
N GLY A 58 2.96 -11.89 3.24
CA GLY A 58 3.72 -13.03 2.74
C GLY A 58 2.82 -14.16 2.21
N GLU A 59 1.51 -13.92 2.11
CA GLU A 59 0.58 -14.78 1.36
C GLU A 59 0.75 -14.53 -0.14
N VAL A 60 1.95 -14.84 -0.66
CA VAL A 60 2.09 -15.05 -2.09
C VAL A 60 1.33 -16.34 -2.37
N VAL A 61 0.12 -16.21 -2.92
CA VAL A 61 -0.63 -17.30 -3.55
C VAL A 61 0.33 -17.97 -4.54
N ARG A 62 0.89 -19.10 -4.11
CA ARG A 62 1.67 -20.00 -4.95
C ARG A 62 0.72 -20.93 -5.70
#